data_AF-A0A0L8V7F9-F1
#
_entry.id   AF-A0A0L8V7F9-F1
#
_cell.length_a   1.000
_cell.length_b   1.000
_cell.length_c   1.000
_cell.angle_alpha   90.00
_cell.angle_beta   90.00
_cell.angle_gamma   90.00
#
_symmetry.space_group_name_H-M   'P 1'
#
loop_
_entity.id
_entity.type
_entity.pdbx_description
1 polymer ?
#
loop_
_entity_poly.entity_id
_entity_poly.type
_entity_poly.pdbx_seq_one_letter_code
_entity_poly.pdbx_strand_id
1 'polypeptide(L)'
;MSLKAYLISKSFWMSILLAIAITVMLLLITMFALRMYTNHGEAYTVPDFSGMLIDQVKEQAPEAELQFQIMDSVYLEGAEPGAVIGQVPVAGAEVKRGRTIFFTICATKPEQVAMPKLTDISFRQAMNLMMSFGLNVGNVDYVPSEFPNLVLDQKIHGEPVEEGVLVNKGANVDLTVGQSRFGERTEIPNLIGVRLDQANQLIAVSFLNVGALIYDDSFQSAADSAEARVWQQRPEPIPGDVIEQGKSIDLWLTVDEEKLDMANENEVN
;
A
#
# COMPACT_ATOMS: atom_id res chain seq x y z
N MET A 1 45.41 -58.49 -36.70
CA MET A 1 44.06 -58.68 -37.31
C MET A 1 43.60 -57.34 -37.88
N SER A 2 43.08 -57.32 -39.11
CA SER A 2 42.56 -56.09 -39.73
C SER A 2 41.38 -55.55 -38.90
N LEU A 3 41.39 -54.24 -38.62
CA LEU A 3 40.36 -53.53 -37.85
C LEU A 3 38.94 -53.80 -38.40
N LYS A 4 38.82 -53.99 -39.72
CA LYS A 4 37.55 -54.33 -40.40
C LYS A 4 37.06 -55.74 -40.08
N ALA A 5 37.96 -56.71 -39.88
CA ALA A 5 37.59 -58.09 -39.56
C ALA A 5 37.11 -58.24 -38.10
N TYR A 6 37.61 -57.41 -37.18
CA TYR A 6 37.15 -57.37 -35.80
C TYR A 6 35.73 -56.80 -35.67
N LEU A 7 35.43 -55.72 -36.40
CA LEU A 7 34.11 -55.08 -36.41
C LEU A 7 32.97 -55.99 -36.96
N ILE A 8 33.30 -57.02 -37.73
CA ILE A 8 32.34 -58.00 -38.29
C ILE A 8 32.28 -59.29 -37.44
N SER A 9 33.15 -59.42 -36.43
CA SER A 9 33.24 -60.63 -35.62
C SER A 9 32.04 -60.79 -34.67
N LYS A 10 31.64 -62.05 -34.43
CA LYS A 10 30.55 -62.40 -33.50
C LYS A 10 30.81 -61.91 -32.07
N SER A 11 32.08 -61.89 -31.64
CA SER A 11 32.48 -61.41 -30.30
C SER A 11 32.35 -59.90 -30.15
N PHE A 12 32.61 -59.12 -31.20
CA PHE A 12 32.41 -57.67 -31.18
C PHE A 12 30.93 -57.31 -31.04
N TRP A 13 30.05 -57.92 -31.83
CA TRP A 13 28.59 -57.73 -31.71
C TRP A 13 28.02 -58.24 -30.38
N MET A 14 28.58 -59.31 -29.82
CA MET A 14 28.23 -59.78 -28.47
C MET A 14 28.61 -58.73 -27.40
N SER A 15 29.78 -58.11 -27.52
CA SER A 15 30.24 -57.07 -26.59
C SER A 15 29.40 -55.79 -26.72
N ILE A 16 28.98 -55.41 -27.94
CA ILE A 16 28.04 -54.31 -28.18
C ILE A 16 26.69 -54.60 -27.53
N LEU A 17 26.12 -55.80 -27.75
CA LEU A 17 24.84 -56.18 -27.13
C LEU A 17 24.93 -56.17 -25.60
N LEU A 18 26.04 -56.66 -25.03
CA LEU A 18 26.28 -56.62 -23.59
C LEU A 18 26.39 -55.18 -23.08
N ALA A 19 27.13 -54.32 -23.78
CA ALA A 19 27.26 -52.91 -23.43
C ALA A 19 25.92 -52.17 -23.50
N ILE A 20 25.11 -52.43 -24.52
CA ILE A 20 23.74 -51.91 -24.64
C ILE A 20 22.88 -52.40 -23.48
N ALA A 21 22.90 -53.71 -23.18
CA ALA A 21 22.13 -54.28 -22.08
C ALA A 21 22.52 -53.69 -20.71
N ILE A 22 23.82 -53.53 -20.45
CA ILE A 22 24.33 -52.88 -19.23
C ILE A 22 23.88 -51.42 -19.19
N THR A 23 23.98 -50.69 -20.30
CA THR A 23 23.58 -49.27 -20.36
C THR A 23 22.08 -49.10 -20.10
N VAL A 24 21.26 -49.95 -20.72
CA VAL A 24 19.80 -49.97 -20.48
C VAL A 24 19.49 -50.33 -19.04
N MET A 25 20.16 -51.34 -18.47
CA MET A 25 19.99 -51.72 -17.07
C MET A 25 20.36 -50.57 -16.12
N LEU A 26 21.46 -49.86 -16.39
CA LEU A 26 21.92 -48.73 -15.60
C LEU A 26 20.94 -47.55 -15.69
N LEU A 27 20.40 -47.26 -16.88
CA LEU A 27 19.32 -46.27 -17.07
C LEU A 27 18.04 -46.64 -16.32
N LEU A 28 17.65 -47.91 -16.31
CA LEU A 28 16.46 -48.35 -15.57
C LEU A 28 16.65 -48.22 -14.06
N ILE A 29 17.84 -48.58 -13.55
CA ILE A 29 18.18 -48.44 -12.13
C ILE A 29 18.21 -46.96 -11.73
N THR A 30 18.83 -46.08 -12.53
CA THR A 30 18.87 -44.65 -12.22
C THR A 30 17.48 -44.02 -12.27
N MET A 31 16.65 -44.36 -13.26
CA MET A 31 15.26 -43.91 -13.33
C MET A 31 14.44 -44.38 -12.13
N PHE A 32 14.60 -45.65 -11.71
CA PHE A 32 13.91 -46.19 -10.54
C PHE A 32 14.39 -45.53 -9.23
N ALA A 33 15.70 -45.35 -9.07
CA ALA A 33 16.28 -44.66 -7.92
C ALA A 33 15.83 -43.20 -7.85
N LEU A 34 15.81 -42.48 -8.98
CA LEU A 34 15.30 -41.10 -9.06
C LEU A 34 13.81 -41.03 -8.71
N ARG A 35 12.99 -41.96 -9.21
CA ARG A 35 11.55 -42.01 -8.90
C ARG A 35 11.30 -42.15 -7.40
N MET A 36 12.07 -43.01 -6.73
CA MET A 36 11.98 -43.24 -5.28
C MET A 36 12.52 -42.04 -4.48
N TYR A 37 13.64 -41.46 -4.89
CA TYR A 37 14.27 -40.34 -4.19
C TYR A 37 13.47 -39.03 -4.31
N THR A 38 12.75 -38.83 -5.42
CA THR A 38 12.06 -37.57 -5.72
C THR A 38 10.57 -37.56 -5.39
N ASN A 39 10.01 -38.66 -4.84
CA ASN A 39 8.57 -38.87 -4.63
C ASN A 39 7.74 -38.41 -5.83
N HIS A 40 8.14 -38.85 -7.03
CA HIS A 40 7.56 -38.37 -8.28
C HIS A 40 6.08 -38.76 -8.36
N GLY A 41 5.19 -37.75 -8.31
CA GLY A 41 3.73 -37.91 -8.40
C GLY A 41 2.96 -37.68 -7.10
N GLU A 42 3.62 -37.41 -5.98
CA GLU A 42 2.96 -37.00 -4.74
C GLU A 42 2.85 -35.48 -4.68
N ALA A 43 1.61 -34.98 -4.76
CA ALA A 43 1.27 -33.59 -4.58
C ALA A 43 0.42 -33.43 -3.32
N TYR A 44 0.71 -32.37 -2.57
CA TYR A 44 -0.02 -31.99 -1.36
C TYR A 44 -0.79 -30.72 -1.68
N THR A 45 -2.09 -30.74 -1.42
CA THR A 45 -2.94 -29.58 -1.63
C THR A 45 -2.72 -28.60 -0.49
N VAL A 46 -2.45 -27.34 -0.82
CA VAL A 46 -2.28 -26.26 0.15
C VAL A 46 -3.64 -25.94 0.79
N PRO A 47 -3.80 -26.05 2.12
CA PRO A 47 -5.02 -25.61 2.81
C PRO A 47 -5.24 -24.11 2.69
N ASP A 48 -6.48 -23.68 2.92
CA ASP A 48 -6.79 -22.26 3.10
C ASP A 48 -6.54 -21.87 4.55
N PHE A 49 -5.56 -20.99 4.77
CA PHE A 49 -5.23 -20.43 6.07
C PHE A 49 -5.80 -19.01 6.25
N SER A 50 -6.54 -18.49 5.26
CA SER A 50 -7.08 -17.13 5.30
C SER A 50 -7.99 -16.92 6.51
N GLY A 51 -7.77 -15.82 7.23
CA GLY A 51 -8.50 -15.46 8.44
C GLY A 51 -8.07 -16.22 9.71
N MET A 52 -7.19 -17.21 9.61
CA MET A 52 -6.70 -17.92 10.79
C MET A 52 -5.63 -17.11 11.53
N LEU A 53 -5.66 -17.18 12.86
CA LEU A 53 -4.59 -16.63 13.69
C LEU A 53 -3.33 -17.48 13.55
N ILE A 54 -2.15 -16.84 13.64
CA ILE A 54 -0.86 -17.55 13.55
C ILE A 54 -0.73 -18.72 14.54
N ASP A 55 -1.38 -18.66 15.70
CA ASP A 55 -1.34 -19.77 16.66
C ASP A 55 -2.13 -20.99 16.17
N GLN A 56 -3.23 -20.80 15.44
CA GLN A 56 -3.98 -21.89 14.79
C GLN A 56 -3.17 -22.47 13.61
N VAL A 57 -2.51 -21.59 12.85
CA VAL A 57 -1.65 -21.98 11.71
C VAL A 57 -0.48 -22.86 12.17
N LYS A 58 0.10 -22.58 13.34
CA LYS A 58 1.18 -23.41 13.94
C LYS A 58 0.75 -24.84 14.20
N GLU A 59 -0.52 -25.07 14.51
CA GLU A 59 -1.08 -26.39 14.76
C GLU A 59 -1.43 -27.10 13.44
N GLN A 60 -2.00 -26.37 12.48
CA GLN A 60 -2.53 -26.96 11.24
C GLN A 60 -1.50 -27.15 10.12
N ALA A 61 -0.48 -26.29 10.01
CA ALA A 61 0.54 -26.42 8.96
C ALA A 61 1.34 -27.74 9.05
N PRO A 62 1.77 -28.21 10.24
CA PRO A 62 2.42 -29.51 10.39
C PRO A 62 1.51 -30.69 10.04
N GLU A 63 0.21 -30.61 10.33
CA GLU A 63 -0.77 -31.65 9.96
C GLU A 63 -0.88 -31.83 8.44
N ALA A 64 -0.72 -30.74 7.68
CA ALA A 64 -0.67 -30.76 6.22
C ALA A 64 0.72 -31.13 5.65
N GLU A 65 1.70 -31.46 6.49
CA GLU A 65 3.10 -31.68 6.14
C GLU A 65 3.75 -30.48 5.42
N LEU A 66 3.30 -29.28 5.75
CA LEU A 66 3.80 -28.01 5.21
C LEU A 66 4.62 -27.26 6.27
N GLN A 67 5.53 -26.42 5.80
CA GLN A 67 6.20 -25.44 6.63
C GLN A 67 5.56 -24.08 6.40
N PHE A 68 5.74 -23.15 7.33
CA PHE A 68 5.31 -21.77 7.10
C PHE A 68 6.35 -20.76 7.53
N GLN A 69 6.28 -19.59 6.90
CA GLN A 69 7.07 -18.43 7.23
C GLN A 69 6.23 -17.17 7.05
N ILE A 70 6.29 -16.25 8.01
CA ILE A 70 5.70 -14.92 7.84
C ILE A 70 6.65 -14.13 6.94
N MET A 71 6.15 -13.74 5.77
CA MET A 71 6.91 -12.98 4.78
C MET A 71 6.72 -11.49 4.96
N ASP A 72 5.49 -11.07 5.26
CA ASP A 72 5.14 -9.65 5.36
C ASP A 72 3.95 -9.44 6.32
N SER A 73 3.72 -8.20 6.72
CA SER A 73 2.55 -7.79 7.49
C SER A 73 1.96 -6.49 6.96
N VAL A 74 0.66 -6.47 6.72
CA VAL A 74 -0.06 -5.28 6.24
C VAL A 74 -1.14 -4.92 7.25
N TYR A 75 -1.27 -3.64 7.59
CA TYR A 75 -2.38 -3.18 8.42
C TYR A 75 -3.64 -3.07 7.58
N LEU A 76 -4.69 -3.81 7.95
CA LEU A 76 -6.01 -3.72 7.35
C LEU A 76 -7.01 -3.39 8.45
N GLU A 77 -7.67 -2.24 8.31
CA GLU A 77 -8.71 -1.83 9.24
C GLU A 77 -9.90 -2.80 9.16
N GLY A 78 -10.34 -3.30 10.32
CA GLY A 78 -11.41 -4.29 10.42
C GLY A 78 -10.98 -5.76 10.31
N ALA A 79 -9.72 -6.05 9.95
CA ALA A 79 -9.18 -7.41 9.99
C ALA A 79 -8.62 -7.73 11.39
N GLU A 80 -8.75 -8.98 11.84
CA GLU A 80 -8.26 -9.40 13.15
C GLU A 80 -6.71 -9.34 13.22
N PRO A 81 -6.12 -8.63 14.20
CA PRO A 81 -4.67 -8.53 14.36
C PRO A 81 -3.99 -9.90 14.43
N GLY A 82 -2.98 -10.11 13.57
CA GLY A 82 -2.25 -11.37 13.51
C GLY A 82 -2.96 -12.50 12.75
N ALA A 83 -4.11 -12.23 12.14
CA ALA A 83 -4.73 -13.17 11.20
C ALA A 83 -3.99 -13.20 9.85
N VAL A 84 -3.98 -14.34 9.17
CA VAL A 84 -3.46 -14.47 7.81
C VAL A 84 -4.41 -13.77 6.84
N ILE A 85 -3.89 -12.79 6.10
CA ILE A 85 -4.64 -12.05 5.07
C ILE A 85 -4.25 -12.47 3.66
N GLY A 86 -3.11 -13.15 3.52
CA GLY A 86 -2.64 -13.66 2.25
C GLY A 86 -1.69 -14.83 2.45
N GLN A 87 -1.67 -15.73 1.46
CA GLN A 87 -0.78 -16.88 1.45
C GLN A 87 -0.21 -17.13 0.06
N VAL A 88 1.03 -17.60 0.01
CA VAL A 88 1.71 -18.02 -1.21
C VAL A 88 2.46 -19.33 -0.94
N PRO A 89 2.17 -20.43 -1.66
CA PRO A 89 1.17 -20.58 -2.72
C PRO A 89 -0.30 -20.42 -2.25
N VAL A 90 -1.19 -20.12 -3.19
CA VAL A 90 -2.62 -19.95 -2.94
C VAL A 90 -3.28 -21.25 -2.48
N ALA A 91 -4.40 -21.13 -1.77
CA ALA A 91 -5.19 -22.29 -1.34
C ALA A 91 -5.58 -23.16 -2.55
N GLY A 92 -5.56 -24.48 -2.38
CA GLY A 92 -5.82 -25.44 -3.44
C GLY A 92 -4.63 -25.70 -4.39
N ALA A 93 -3.52 -24.96 -4.28
CA ALA A 93 -2.34 -25.23 -5.09
C ALA A 93 -1.72 -26.59 -4.73
N GLU A 94 -1.12 -27.25 -5.72
CA GLU A 94 -0.38 -28.49 -5.51
C GLU A 94 1.09 -28.22 -5.27
N VAL A 95 1.60 -28.67 -4.12
CA VAL A 95 3.00 -28.48 -3.72
C VAL A 95 3.64 -29.81 -3.32
N LYS A 96 4.97 -29.82 -3.30
CA LYS A 96 5.71 -30.96 -2.74
C LYS A 96 5.66 -30.92 -1.22
N ARG A 97 5.85 -32.10 -0.61
CA ARG A 97 6.01 -32.25 0.84
C ARG A 97 7.04 -31.27 1.41
N GLY A 98 6.73 -30.69 2.57
CA GLY A 98 7.62 -29.77 3.27
C GLY A 98 7.78 -28.41 2.57
N ARG A 99 6.91 -28.06 1.61
CA ARG A 99 6.92 -26.74 1.00
C ARG A 99 6.63 -25.67 2.06
N THR A 100 7.44 -24.62 2.07
CA THR A 100 7.19 -23.42 2.86
C THR A 100 6.09 -22.59 2.23
N ILE A 101 5.02 -22.34 2.99
CA ILE A 101 3.96 -21.40 2.69
C ILE A 101 4.35 -20.05 3.30
N PHE A 102 4.37 -19.02 2.48
CA PHE A 102 4.64 -17.65 2.88
C PHE A 102 3.33 -16.97 3.22
N PHE A 103 3.21 -16.45 4.44
CA PHE A 103 2.04 -15.73 4.89
C PHE A 103 2.28 -14.23 4.92
N THR A 104 1.27 -13.49 4.48
CA THR A 104 1.08 -12.08 4.80
C THR A 104 0.05 -12.01 5.92
N ILE A 105 0.38 -11.35 7.01
CA ILE A 105 -0.50 -11.24 8.19
C ILE A 105 -1.06 -9.83 8.36
N CYS A 106 -2.19 -9.71 9.05
CA CYS A 106 -2.70 -8.43 9.51
C CYS A 106 -1.77 -7.90 10.61
N ALA A 107 -1.17 -6.74 10.38
CA ALA A 107 -0.31 -6.09 11.36
C ALA A 107 -1.11 -5.71 12.62
N THR A 108 -0.49 -5.82 13.79
CA THR A 108 -1.16 -5.52 15.07
C THR A 108 -1.32 -4.03 15.33
N LYS A 109 -0.49 -3.20 14.70
CA LYS A 109 -0.55 -1.75 14.75
C LYS A 109 -0.38 -1.18 13.35
N PRO A 110 -0.98 0.00 13.07
CA PRO A 110 -0.66 0.76 11.88
C PRO A 110 0.84 1.01 11.76
N GLU A 111 1.33 1.20 10.54
CA GLU A 111 2.69 1.67 10.31
C GLU A 111 2.90 2.99 11.05
N GLN A 112 4.00 3.10 11.80
CA GLN A 112 4.33 4.31 12.55
C GLN A 112 5.59 4.97 11.99
N VAL A 113 5.60 6.30 12.01
CA VAL A 113 6.72 7.14 11.61
C VAL A 113 7.12 8.05 12.76
N ALA A 114 8.40 8.38 12.85
CA ALA A 114 8.87 9.36 13.82
C ALA A 114 8.42 10.76 13.39
N MET A 115 7.78 11.50 14.29
CA MET A 115 7.35 12.87 14.06
C MET A 115 8.58 13.73 13.67
N PRO A 116 8.61 14.32 12.47
CA PRO A 116 9.68 15.24 12.11
C PRO A 116 9.58 16.56 12.91
N LYS A 117 10.69 17.30 12.99
CA LYS A 117 10.65 18.69 13.46
C LYS A 117 10.03 19.59 12.38
N LEU A 118 8.79 20.02 12.61
CA LEU A 118 8.05 20.93 11.75
C LEU A 118 8.12 22.37 12.23
N THR A 119 8.56 22.63 13.46
CA THR A 119 8.75 23.98 14.01
C THR A 119 10.05 24.64 13.53
N ASP A 120 10.12 25.97 13.60
CA ASP A 120 11.26 26.81 13.18
C ASP A 120 11.60 26.72 11.68
N ILE A 121 10.70 26.19 10.86
CA ILE A 121 10.83 26.13 9.40
C ILE A 121 9.63 26.77 8.72
N SER A 122 9.77 27.09 7.43
CA SER A 122 8.65 27.65 6.67
C SER A 122 7.51 26.64 6.53
N PHE A 123 6.26 27.10 6.53
CA PHE A 123 5.07 26.26 6.33
C PHE A 123 5.19 25.36 5.09
N ARG A 124 5.70 25.90 3.98
CA ARG A 124 5.94 25.13 2.75
C ARG A 124 6.94 24.00 2.95
N GLN A 125 8.01 24.24 3.71
CA GLN A 125 9.00 23.21 4.02
C GLN A 125 8.42 22.15 4.96
N ALA A 126 7.65 22.55 5.96
CA ALA A 126 6.94 21.64 6.86
C ALA A 126 5.99 20.72 6.09
N MET A 127 5.22 21.28 5.14
CA MET A 127 4.32 20.49 4.29
C MET A 127 5.07 19.45 3.46
N ASN A 128 6.19 19.81 2.84
CA ASN A 128 7.03 18.84 2.11
C ASN A 128 7.58 17.75 3.04
N LEU A 129 7.99 18.11 4.25
CA LEU A 129 8.51 17.17 5.22
C LEU A 129 7.43 16.21 5.69
N MET A 130 6.24 16.70 6.03
CA MET A 130 5.07 15.87 6.36
C MET A 130 4.74 14.88 5.26
N MET A 131 4.63 15.34 4.01
CA MET A 131 4.36 14.46 2.86
C MET A 131 5.44 13.37 2.71
N SER A 132 6.72 13.72 2.90
CA SER A 132 7.81 12.75 2.80
C SER A 132 7.81 11.69 3.91
N PHE A 133 7.26 12.02 5.08
CA PHE A 133 7.06 11.08 6.19
C PHE A 133 5.68 10.39 6.13
N GLY A 134 4.87 10.65 5.10
CA GLY A 134 3.52 10.09 4.97
C GLY A 134 2.55 10.63 6.03
N LEU A 135 2.74 11.86 6.49
CA LEU A 135 1.83 12.59 7.38
C LEU A 135 0.96 13.54 6.56
N ASN A 136 -0.27 13.77 7.04
CA ASN A 136 -1.23 14.64 6.39
C ASN A 136 -1.26 16.02 7.07
N VAL A 137 -1.47 17.07 6.27
CA VAL A 137 -1.73 18.41 6.79
C VAL A 137 -3.12 18.42 7.43
N GLY A 138 -3.18 18.71 8.73
CA GLY A 138 -4.42 18.92 9.46
C GLY A 138 -4.90 20.36 9.36
N ASN A 139 -5.45 20.88 10.46
CA ASN A 139 -5.84 22.28 10.55
C ASN A 139 -4.62 23.19 10.74
N VAL A 140 -4.58 24.30 10.00
CA VAL A 140 -3.53 25.30 10.08
C VAL A 140 -4.09 26.58 10.71
N ASP A 141 -3.63 26.88 11.92
CA ASP A 141 -4.02 28.07 12.68
C ASP A 141 -3.02 29.20 12.45
N TYR A 142 -3.49 30.31 11.89
CA TYR A 142 -2.64 31.46 11.61
C TYR A 142 -2.72 32.49 12.74
N VAL A 143 -1.60 32.74 13.41
CA VAL A 143 -1.53 33.65 14.57
C VAL A 143 -0.59 34.82 14.30
N PRO A 144 -0.90 36.04 14.79
CA PRO A 144 0.00 37.19 14.65
C PRO A 144 1.40 36.89 15.19
N SER A 145 2.44 37.07 14.36
CA SER A 145 3.83 36.78 14.69
C SER A 145 4.80 37.75 14.01
N GLU A 146 5.99 37.92 14.60
CA GLU A 146 7.11 38.66 13.98
C GLU A 146 7.77 37.84 12.85
N PHE A 147 7.46 36.55 12.75
CA PHE A 147 7.97 35.63 11.74
C PHE A 147 6.83 35.09 10.86
N PRO A 148 6.42 35.82 9.81
CA PRO A 148 5.41 35.34 8.87
C PRO A 148 5.83 34.04 8.19
N ASN A 149 4.87 33.14 7.97
CA ASN A 149 5.02 31.82 7.36
C ASN A 149 5.91 30.83 8.12
N LEU A 150 6.37 31.17 9.34
CA LEU A 150 7.11 30.25 10.20
C LEU A 150 6.13 29.36 10.96
N VAL A 151 6.39 28.05 10.99
CA VAL A 151 5.65 27.13 11.85
C VAL A 151 6.14 27.33 13.29
N LEU A 152 5.21 27.70 14.16
CA LEU A 152 5.44 28.01 15.57
C LEU A 152 5.17 26.79 16.46
N ASP A 153 4.21 25.95 16.08
CA ASP A 153 3.78 24.80 16.85
C ASP A 153 3.25 23.69 15.94
N GLN A 154 3.32 22.45 16.42
CA GLN A 154 2.82 21.24 15.76
C GLN A 154 2.04 20.39 16.77
N LYS A 155 0.85 19.94 16.38
CA LYS A 155 -0.07 19.22 17.27
C LYS A 155 -0.70 18.04 16.57
N ILE A 156 -1.09 17.05 17.37
CA ILE A 156 -1.96 15.96 16.93
C ILE A 156 -3.12 15.90 17.91
N HIS A 157 -4.35 15.91 17.38
CA HIS A 157 -5.58 15.88 18.18
C HIS A 157 -5.64 17.01 19.24
N GLY A 158 -5.13 18.19 18.90
CA GLY A 158 -5.10 19.36 19.78
C GLY A 158 -3.98 19.38 20.82
N GLU A 159 -3.20 18.31 20.96
CA GLU A 159 -2.08 18.22 21.90
C GLU A 159 -0.73 18.44 21.20
N PRO A 160 0.22 19.19 21.79
CA PRO A 160 1.57 19.35 21.25
C PRO A 160 2.28 18.02 21.07
N VAL A 161 3.01 17.87 19.96
CA VAL A 161 3.77 16.66 19.66
C VAL A 161 5.23 16.99 19.35
N GLU A 162 6.14 16.41 20.12
CA GLU A 162 7.58 16.64 19.94
C GLU A 162 8.18 15.83 18.78
N GLU A 163 9.32 16.28 18.28
CA GLU A 163 10.14 15.54 17.32
C GLU A 163 10.51 14.16 17.88
N GLY A 164 10.49 13.13 17.03
CA GLY A 164 10.88 11.76 17.37
C GLY A 164 9.78 10.91 18.01
N VAL A 165 8.65 11.50 18.41
CA VAL A 165 7.48 10.74 18.89
C VAL A 165 6.93 9.88 17.76
N LEU A 166 6.68 8.59 18.03
CA LEU A 166 6.09 7.69 17.05
C LEU A 166 4.60 7.99 16.87
N VAL A 167 4.24 8.34 15.64
CA VAL A 167 2.87 8.64 15.22
C VAL A 167 2.46 7.71 14.10
N ASN A 168 1.17 7.44 13.96
CA ASN A 168 0.69 6.61 12.86
C ASN A 168 0.92 7.33 11.53
N LYS A 169 1.37 6.60 10.52
CA LYS A 169 1.42 7.09 9.15
C LYS A 169 -0.01 7.45 8.70
N GLY A 170 -0.15 8.56 7.99
CA GLY A 170 -1.43 9.15 7.63
C GLY A 170 -2.09 9.97 8.74
N ALA A 171 -1.44 10.15 9.90
CA ALA A 171 -1.96 11.05 10.93
C ALA A 171 -2.04 12.50 10.41
N ASN A 172 -3.12 13.19 10.78
CA ASN A 172 -3.30 14.61 10.52
C ASN A 172 -2.55 15.41 11.58
N VAL A 173 -1.65 16.28 11.14
CA VAL A 173 -0.85 17.15 12.02
C VAL A 173 -1.34 18.57 11.87
N ASP A 174 -1.86 19.13 12.95
CA ASP A 174 -2.30 20.52 13.02
C ASP A 174 -1.08 21.41 13.23
N LEU A 175 -1.02 22.54 12.53
CA LEU A 175 0.11 23.47 12.60
C LEU A 175 -0.36 24.84 13.07
N THR A 176 0.43 25.49 13.90
CA THR A 176 0.28 26.92 14.16
C THR A 176 1.32 27.67 13.36
N VAL A 177 0.89 28.58 12.49
CA VAL A 177 1.76 29.32 11.57
C VAL A 177 1.69 30.81 11.89
N GLY A 178 2.86 31.46 11.91
CA GLY A 178 2.95 32.90 12.08
C GLY A 178 2.41 33.65 10.87
N GLN A 179 1.61 34.70 11.09
CA GLN A 179 1.16 35.63 10.05
C GLN A 179 1.39 37.09 10.46
N SER A 180 1.39 37.98 9.47
CA SER A 180 1.47 39.43 9.71
C SER A 180 0.31 39.92 10.60
N ARG A 181 0.55 40.99 11.37
CA ARG A 181 -0.43 41.54 12.34
C ARG A 181 -1.75 41.99 11.72
N PHE A 182 -1.78 42.24 10.42
CA PHE A 182 -2.98 42.68 9.70
C PHE A 182 -3.74 41.52 9.04
N GLY A 183 -3.29 40.28 9.26
CA GLY A 183 -3.74 39.13 8.50
C GLY A 183 -3.22 39.16 7.07
N GLU A 184 -3.18 38.00 6.45
CA GLU A 184 -2.89 37.86 5.03
C GLU A 184 -4.11 37.28 4.33
N ARG A 185 -4.32 37.69 3.07
CA ARG A 185 -5.38 37.16 2.22
C ARG A 185 -4.75 36.39 1.07
N THR A 186 -5.46 35.37 0.64
CA THR A 186 -5.08 34.45 -0.43
C THR A 186 -6.24 34.28 -1.38
N GLU A 187 -5.96 33.93 -2.63
CA GLU A 187 -7.00 33.66 -3.62
C GLU A 187 -7.75 32.37 -3.26
N ILE A 188 -9.04 32.35 -3.54
CA ILE A 188 -9.84 31.13 -3.40
C ILE A 188 -9.51 30.22 -4.58
N PRO A 189 -8.87 29.04 -4.35
CA PRO A 189 -8.59 28.13 -5.44
C PRO A 189 -9.88 27.56 -6.02
N ASN A 190 -9.88 27.36 -7.34
CA ASN A 190 -10.89 26.54 -8.00
C ASN A 190 -10.52 25.06 -7.86
N LEU A 191 -11.40 24.30 -7.21
CA LEU A 191 -11.25 22.88 -6.94
C LEU A 191 -12.26 22.04 -7.71
N ILE A 192 -13.15 22.63 -8.51
CA ILE A 192 -14.16 21.88 -9.28
C ILE A 192 -13.46 20.89 -10.23
N GLY A 193 -13.95 19.65 -10.25
CA GLY A 193 -13.38 18.53 -10.98
C GLY A 193 -12.10 17.94 -10.38
N VAL A 194 -11.50 18.57 -9.37
CA VAL A 194 -10.26 18.09 -8.75
C VAL A 194 -10.55 16.93 -7.79
N ARG A 195 -9.68 15.92 -7.78
CA ARG A 195 -9.76 14.78 -6.85
C ARG A 195 -9.51 15.22 -5.41
N LEU A 196 -10.13 14.58 -4.44
CA LEU A 196 -10.03 14.97 -3.02
C LEU A 196 -8.58 15.06 -2.51
N ASP A 197 -7.71 14.12 -2.90
CA ASP A 197 -6.29 14.10 -2.51
C ASP A 197 -5.54 15.34 -3.03
N GLN A 198 -5.77 15.69 -4.29
CA GLN A 198 -5.23 16.88 -4.93
C GLN A 198 -5.85 18.16 -4.37
N ALA A 199 -7.15 18.16 -4.09
CA ALA A 199 -7.86 19.30 -3.52
C ALA A 199 -7.31 19.66 -2.14
N ASN A 200 -7.06 18.67 -1.28
CA ASN A 200 -6.43 18.87 0.03
C ASN A 200 -5.04 19.53 -0.09
N GLN A 201 -4.24 19.11 -1.09
CA GLN A 201 -2.94 19.72 -1.35
C GLN A 201 -3.06 21.15 -1.88
N LEU A 202 -4.00 21.40 -2.81
CA LEU A 202 -4.26 22.73 -3.37
C LEU A 202 -4.76 23.72 -2.30
N ILE A 203 -5.65 23.28 -1.42
CA ILE A 203 -6.14 24.07 -0.27
C ILE A 203 -4.96 24.43 0.64
N ALA A 204 -4.12 23.45 0.99
CA ALA A 204 -2.98 23.66 1.87
C ALA A 204 -1.94 24.62 1.26
N VAL A 205 -1.56 24.47 -0.01
CA VAL A 205 -0.61 25.40 -0.68
C VAL A 205 -1.16 26.82 -0.83
N SER A 206 -2.50 26.95 -0.88
CA SER A 206 -3.20 28.23 -0.88
C SER A 206 -3.38 28.83 0.52
N PHE A 207 -2.77 28.24 1.55
CA PHE A 207 -2.83 28.70 2.95
C PHE A 207 -4.24 28.65 3.58
N LEU A 208 -5.07 27.72 3.11
CA LEU A 208 -6.44 27.50 3.58
C LEU A 208 -6.57 26.12 4.25
N ASN A 209 -7.70 25.91 4.92
CA ASN A 209 -8.03 24.67 5.61
C ASN A 209 -9.12 23.90 4.89
N VAL A 210 -9.13 22.58 5.04
CA VAL A 210 -10.25 21.75 4.58
C VAL A 210 -11.40 21.93 5.57
N GLY A 211 -12.59 22.25 5.06
CA GLY A 211 -13.81 22.39 5.83
C GLY A 211 -14.62 21.10 5.90
N ALA A 212 -15.93 21.21 5.77
CA ALA A 212 -16.82 20.06 5.71
C ALA A 212 -16.63 19.28 4.39
N LEU A 213 -16.51 17.96 4.47
CA LEU A 213 -16.55 17.05 3.33
C LEU A 213 -17.95 16.43 3.25
N ILE A 214 -18.67 16.71 2.17
CA ILE A 214 -20.06 16.28 1.97
C ILE A 214 -20.11 15.37 0.75
N TYR A 215 -20.33 14.08 1.00
CA TYR A 215 -20.48 13.06 -0.04
C TYR A 215 -21.94 12.99 -0.50
N ASP A 216 -22.17 12.87 -1.80
CA ASP A 216 -23.52 12.65 -2.33
C ASP A 216 -23.90 11.16 -2.35
N ASP A 217 -25.08 10.86 -2.91
CA ASP A 217 -25.64 9.50 -2.92
C ASP A 217 -24.92 8.55 -3.92
N SER A 218 -23.92 9.02 -4.67
CA SER A 218 -23.18 8.18 -5.63
C SER A 218 -22.17 7.23 -4.96
N PHE A 219 -21.85 7.46 -3.68
CA PHE A 219 -20.89 6.65 -2.92
C PHE A 219 -21.55 5.37 -2.38
N GLN A 220 -21.07 4.21 -2.82
CA GLN A 220 -21.57 2.90 -2.36
C GLN A 220 -20.63 2.26 -1.34
N SER A 221 -19.34 2.61 -1.38
CA SER A 221 -18.32 2.08 -0.50
C SER A 221 -17.27 3.14 -0.14
N ALA A 222 -16.54 2.91 0.95
CA ALA A 222 -15.39 3.75 1.31
C ALA A 222 -14.26 3.70 0.26
N ALA A 223 -14.21 2.69 -0.61
CA ALA A 223 -13.22 2.63 -1.69
C ALA A 223 -13.51 3.68 -2.78
N ASP A 224 -14.76 4.07 -2.95
CA ASP A 224 -15.19 5.05 -3.95
C ASP A 224 -14.68 6.46 -3.61
N SER A 225 -14.30 6.72 -2.34
CA SER A 225 -13.70 7.99 -1.92
C SER A 225 -12.36 8.28 -2.58
N ALA A 226 -11.68 7.25 -3.12
CA ALA A 226 -10.44 7.43 -3.86
C ALA A 226 -10.66 8.11 -5.22
N GLU A 227 -11.83 7.92 -5.84
CA GLU A 227 -12.19 8.55 -7.12
C GLU A 227 -13.07 9.78 -6.95
N ALA A 228 -13.39 10.14 -5.71
CA ALA A 228 -14.16 11.33 -5.37
C ALA A 228 -13.55 12.60 -5.96
N ARG A 229 -14.36 13.33 -6.72
CA ARG A 229 -14.03 14.65 -7.25
C ARG A 229 -14.99 15.69 -6.69
N VAL A 230 -14.49 16.91 -6.56
CA VAL A 230 -15.28 18.05 -6.10
C VAL A 230 -16.20 18.48 -7.23
N TRP A 231 -17.51 18.49 -6.99
CA TRP A 231 -18.49 19.05 -7.95
C TRP A 231 -19.07 20.38 -7.48
N GLN A 232 -18.88 20.72 -6.21
CA GLN A 232 -19.22 22.00 -5.65
C GLN A 232 -18.29 22.31 -4.48
N GLN A 233 -17.94 23.59 -4.31
CA GLN A 233 -17.17 24.08 -3.17
C GLN A 233 -17.83 25.30 -2.55
N ARG A 234 -17.50 25.58 -1.29
CA ARG A 234 -17.85 26.84 -0.63
C ARG A 234 -16.67 27.34 0.20
N PRO A 235 -16.23 28.61 0.06
CA PRO A 235 -16.76 29.65 -0.84
C PRO A 235 -16.63 29.31 -2.33
N GLU A 236 -17.50 29.93 -3.14
CA GLU A 236 -17.48 29.77 -4.60
C GLU A 236 -16.17 30.34 -5.19
N PRO A 237 -15.57 29.69 -6.21
CA PRO A 237 -14.26 30.08 -6.75
C PRO A 237 -14.38 31.26 -7.74
N ILE A 238 -14.78 32.43 -7.24
CA ILE A 238 -14.93 33.64 -8.06
C ILE A 238 -13.53 34.19 -8.41
N PRO A 239 -13.17 34.36 -9.70
CA PRO A 239 -11.85 34.85 -10.10
C PRO A 239 -11.49 36.20 -9.48
N GLY A 240 -10.34 36.26 -8.81
CA GLY A 240 -9.85 37.46 -8.12
C GLY A 240 -10.47 37.71 -6.75
N ASP A 241 -11.41 36.87 -6.30
CA ASP A 241 -11.87 36.91 -4.92
C ASP A 241 -10.81 36.32 -3.98
N VAL A 242 -10.74 36.90 -2.78
CA VAL A 242 -9.69 36.62 -1.81
C VAL A 242 -10.29 36.40 -0.44
N ILE A 243 -9.74 35.45 0.30
CA ILE A 243 -10.17 35.10 1.65
C ILE A 243 -8.99 35.19 2.62
N GLU A 244 -9.24 35.37 3.91
CA GLU A 244 -8.19 35.34 4.93
C GLU A 244 -7.53 33.94 4.97
N GLN A 245 -6.21 33.90 5.19
CA GLN A 245 -5.50 32.64 5.43
C GLN A 245 -6.08 31.90 6.65
N GLY A 246 -6.05 30.58 6.61
CA GLY A 246 -6.60 29.71 7.65
C GLY A 246 -8.12 29.56 7.65
N LYS A 247 -8.83 30.22 6.73
CA LYS A 247 -10.26 29.92 6.53
C LYS A 247 -10.43 28.58 5.82
N SER A 248 -11.59 27.98 6.05
CA SER A 248 -11.91 26.66 5.52
C SER A 248 -12.65 26.76 4.18
N ILE A 249 -12.44 25.75 3.32
CA ILE A 249 -13.25 25.50 2.13
C ILE A 249 -14.02 24.19 2.34
N ASP A 250 -15.34 24.27 2.33
CA ASP A 250 -16.24 23.11 2.32
C ASP A 250 -16.30 22.51 0.92
N LEU A 251 -16.25 21.18 0.82
CA LEU A 251 -16.23 20.44 -0.44
C LEU A 251 -17.40 19.47 -0.51
N TRP A 252 -18.09 19.49 -1.66
CA TRP A 252 -19.07 18.48 -2.02
C TRP A 252 -18.46 17.56 -3.07
N LEU A 253 -18.52 16.27 -2.78
CA LEU A 253 -17.84 15.23 -3.54
C LEU A 253 -18.85 14.34 -4.26
N THR A 254 -18.48 13.85 -5.43
CA THR A 254 -19.25 12.90 -6.25
C THR A 254 -18.31 11.98 -7.02
N VAL A 255 -18.81 10.81 -7.41
CA VAL A 255 -18.18 9.94 -8.42
C VAL A 255 -19.00 9.88 -9.72
N ASP A 256 -20.11 10.61 -9.80
CA ASP A 256 -20.96 10.69 -10.98
C ASP A 256 -20.37 11.65 -12.02
N GLU A 257 -19.97 11.10 -13.18
CA GLU A 257 -19.38 11.87 -14.28
C GLU A 257 -20.36 12.88 -14.89
N GLU A 258 -21.67 12.59 -14.96
CA GLU A 258 -22.64 13.54 -15.54
C GLU A 258 -22.74 14.82 -14.68
N LYS A 259 -22.67 14.66 -13.37
CA LYS A 259 -22.72 15.76 -12.41
C LYS A 259 -21.45 16.60 -12.45
N LEU A 260 -20.30 15.99 -12.70
CA LEU A 260 -19.03 16.68 -12.89
C LEU A 260 -19.01 17.50 -14.17
N ASP A 261 -19.51 16.93 -15.28
CA ASP A 261 -19.62 17.65 -16.56
C ASP A 261 -20.50 18.89 -16.43
N MET A 262 -21.66 18.77 -15.77
CA MET A 262 -22.54 19.90 -15.49
C MET A 262 -21.88 20.98 -14.62
N ALA A 263 -21.09 20.58 -13.61
CA ALA A 263 -20.38 21.53 -12.76
C ALA A 263 -19.33 22.33 -13.54
N ASN A 264 -18.59 21.67 -14.42
CA ASN A 264 -17.58 22.30 -15.28
C ASN A 264 -18.22 23.25 -16.31
N GLU A 265 -19.36 22.90 -16.91
CA GLU A 265 -20.06 23.76 -17.87
C GLU A 265 -20.58 25.07 -17.26
N ASN A 266 -20.96 25.03 -15.98
CA ASN A 266 -21.43 26.21 -15.25
C ASN A 266 -20.31 27.20 -14.89
N GLU A 267 -19.03 26.78 -14.94
CA GLU A 267 -17.88 27.68 -14.71
C GLU A 267 -17.43 28.42 -15.97
N VAL A 268 -17.72 27.88 -17.16
CA VAL A 268 -17.26 28.45 -18.44
C VAL A 268 -18.18 29.59 -18.91
N ASN A 269 -19.37 29.74 -18.32
CA ASN A 269 -20.37 30.76 -18.64
C ASN A 269 -20.46 31.87 -17.60
#